data_AF-A0A5D6XWW7-F1
#
_entry.id   AF-A0A5D6XWW7-F1
#
_cell.length_a   1.000
_cell.length_b   1.000
_cell.length_c   1.000
_cell.angle_alpha   90.00
_cell.angle_beta   90.00
_cell.angle_gamma   90.00
#
_symmetry.space_group_name_H-M   'P 1'
#
loop_
_entity.id
_entity.type
_entity.pdbx_description
1 polymer ?
#
loop_
_entity_poly.entity_id
_entity_poly.type
_entity_poly.pdbx_seq_one_letter_code
_entity_poly.pdbx_strand_id
1 'polypeptide(L)'
;MFKVHVEPAELLLEDCRAGANGWLRVSLAGAAGGVEIEKIASAPDERPDAHFAAVHAVYGVYSLLSGPYLAVIADARVIGSGPSSEKIYCALELELIPVSAAAHRSFFKHASPREQKDEREYVRMLQSVVASRTFYFSYDYDLTLSAQRRATTSAKLPLWQRAEEDFFWNKPLLGAFVAAGDLHNWIVPVISGFVKVMKKCDVNGMRCDVLFFTRRSWRRVGTRFNVRGVDKDGCVANFCETEVLLVKPTRAVCSYVQVRGSIPLYWDQMVTLKYMPRTRYAFSGSNESIVDWNELAFRAHMDNIIQRYGHVTVVNLIDRAGASKTVRDQAQLGTAFAKYAKKYNQQSRAPDALPLAAAFGASPPGLGHSPKNRSAQSSPSSGAQSPDSEGRMVNRQKGVFRVNCMDNLDRTNVVMSLFARRCTLQSLGLHDDAHVLESPYAAFELVFKNAWADNADYVSKMYAGTGALKTDFTRTGKRTLSGALQDGVNSVTRYYLNNFADGVRQDAYDLLVGNFVPDKRDESPFSFQQQHSLVACLLELALVGLVLVGVSVSLRPDEELATRVRDGVLASLALFATTGYLILKKGVLRSLGRRYVCKPAFSSTGYIKRKET
;
A
#
# COMPACT_ATOMS: atom_id res chain seq x y z
N MET A 1 26.23 10.40 -0.48
CA MET A 1 26.34 9.08 0.17
C MET A 1 26.88 9.36 1.55
N PHE A 2 26.37 8.64 2.54
CA PHE A 2 26.81 8.72 3.93
C PHE A 2 27.67 7.49 4.23
N LYS A 3 28.51 7.57 5.25
CA LYS A 3 29.14 6.39 5.85
C LYS A 3 28.70 6.26 7.30
N VAL A 4 28.49 5.04 7.75
CA VAL A 4 28.21 4.71 9.16
C VAL A 4 29.40 3.94 9.70
N HIS A 5 30.08 4.51 10.67
CA HIS A 5 31.16 3.88 11.43
C HIS A 5 30.58 3.32 12.72
N VAL A 6 30.82 2.03 12.98
CA VAL A 6 30.24 1.32 14.13
C VAL A 6 31.25 1.26 15.25
N GLU A 7 30.99 1.97 16.35
CA GLU A 7 31.76 1.87 17.59
C GLU A 7 31.03 0.94 18.59
N PRO A 8 31.70 0.45 19.64
CA PRO A 8 31.08 -0.48 20.59
C PRO A 8 29.82 0.06 21.29
N ALA A 9 29.73 1.37 21.52
CA ALA A 9 28.67 2.01 22.30
C ALA A 9 27.81 3.01 21.50
N GLU A 10 28.26 3.42 20.31
CA GLU A 10 27.64 4.47 19.51
C GLU A 10 27.90 4.26 18.01
N LEU A 11 27.23 5.04 17.16
CA LEU A 11 27.48 5.14 15.73
C LEU A 11 27.97 6.54 15.39
N LEU A 12 28.93 6.62 14.47
CA LEU A 12 29.37 7.88 13.87
C LEU A 12 28.95 7.92 12.40
N LEU A 13 28.17 8.93 12.03
CA LEU A 13 27.70 9.12 10.66
C LEU A 13 28.51 10.24 10.02
N GLU A 14 29.10 9.95 8.87
CA GLU A 14 29.86 10.89 8.05
C GLU A 14 29.04 11.28 6.81
N ASP A 15 28.90 12.58 6.57
CA ASP A 15 28.38 13.09 5.31
C ASP A 15 29.48 13.17 4.27
N CYS A 16 29.48 12.25 3.30
CA CYS A 16 30.49 12.22 2.23
C CYS A 16 30.04 12.96 0.97
N ARG A 17 28.99 13.80 1.03
CA ARG A 17 28.59 14.63 -0.12
C ARG A 17 29.62 15.75 -0.32
N ALA A 18 29.86 16.12 -1.58
CA ALA A 18 30.82 17.17 -1.92
C ALA A 18 30.50 18.47 -1.18
N GLY A 19 31.47 18.98 -0.41
CA GLY A 19 31.34 20.22 0.38
C GLY A 19 30.61 20.07 1.72
N ALA A 20 30.12 18.87 2.06
CA ALA A 20 29.56 18.58 3.37
C ALA A 20 30.64 17.88 4.22
N ASN A 21 31.15 18.54 5.26
CA ASN A 21 32.09 17.94 6.22
C ASN A 21 31.40 17.77 7.58
N GLY A 22 30.19 17.21 7.57
CA GLY A 22 29.35 17.07 8.76
C GLY A 22 29.43 15.67 9.35
N TRP A 23 29.57 15.59 10.68
CA TRP A 23 29.54 14.35 11.44
C TRP A 23 28.38 14.35 12.43
N LEU A 24 27.72 13.20 12.59
CA LEU A 24 26.76 12.97 13.67
C LEU A 24 27.23 11.83 14.57
N ARG A 25 27.10 12.01 15.87
CA ARG A 25 27.15 10.92 16.85
C ARG A 25 25.72 10.48 17.16
N VAL A 26 25.49 9.18 17.15
CA VAL A 26 24.22 8.56 17.46
C VAL A 26 24.46 7.56 18.59
N SER A 27 23.96 7.86 19.79
CA SER A 27 24.19 7.09 21.00
C SER A 27 22.87 6.73 21.70
N LEU A 28 22.91 5.86 22.70
CA LEU A 28 21.75 5.54 23.51
C LEU A 28 21.40 6.73 24.41
N ALA A 29 20.18 7.25 24.32
CA ALA A 29 19.68 8.25 25.26
C ALA A 29 19.48 7.59 26.62
N GLY A 30 20.19 8.05 27.66
CA GLY A 30 20.35 7.42 28.98
C GLY A 30 19.08 6.82 29.64
N ALA A 31 18.59 7.41 30.74
CA ALA A 31 17.48 6.82 31.50
C ALA A 31 16.12 6.83 30.79
N ALA A 32 15.99 7.60 29.69
CA ALA A 32 14.74 7.82 28.97
C ALA A 32 14.42 6.75 27.91
N GLY A 33 15.40 5.92 27.53
CA GLY A 33 15.28 5.02 26.38
C GLY A 33 15.28 5.78 25.05
N GLY A 34 15.71 5.11 23.97
CA GLY A 34 15.79 5.70 22.64
C GLY A 34 17.21 6.14 22.26
N VAL A 35 17.31 7.19 21.45
CA VAL A 35 18.55 7.60 20.78
C VAL A 35 18.76 9.10 20.92
N GLU A 36 19.99 9.49 21.25
CA GLU A 36 20.47 10.87 21.24
C GLU A 36 21.32 11.10 19.99
N ILE A 37 21.10 12.23 19.31
CA ILE A 37 21.80 12.57 18.07
C ILE A 37 22.47 13.93 18.25
N GLU A 38 23.79 13.94 18.18
CA GLU A 38 24.61 15.14 18.35
C GLU A 38 25.40 15.43 17.08
N LYS A 39 25.52 16.70 16.72
CA LYS A 39 26.43 17.13 15.65
C LYS A 39 27.83 17.33 16.24
N ILE A 40 28.83 16.66 15.66
CA ILE A 40 30.23 16.75 16.11
C ILE A 40 31.10 17.44 15.06
N ALA A 41 32.14 18.14 15.50
CA ALA A 41 32.98 18.98 14.64
C ALA A 41 33.98 18.17 13.79
N SER A 42 34.46 17.03 14.30
CA SER A 42 35.38 16.12 13.62
C SER A 42 35.23 14.72 14.20
N ALA A 43 35.58 13.69 13.40
CA ALA A 43 35.68 12.32 13.90
C ALA A 43 36.77 12.20 14.99
N PRO A 44 36.63 11.26 15.94
CA PRO A 44 37.77 10.76 16.71
C PRO A 44 38.82 10.18 15.75
N ASP A 45 40.11 10.33 16.09
CA ASP A 45 41.29 10.01 15.24
C ASP A 45 41.08 8.91 14.18
N GLU A 46 41.42 9.26 12.92
CA GLU A 46 41.33 8.39 11.74
C GLU A 46 42.01 7.04 12.02
N ARG A 47 41.21 5.99 12.21
CA ARG A 47 41.71 4.61 12.19
C ARG A 47 41.71 4.13 10.74
N PRO A 48 42.87 3.88 10.13
CA PRO A 48 42.97 3.50 8.72
C PRO A 48 42.23 2.18 8.37
N ASP A 49 41.85 1.36 9.36
CA ASP A 49 41.14 0.09 9.19
C ASP A 49 39.65 0.11 9.65
N ALA A 50 39.08 1.28 9.90
CA ALA A 50 37.69 1.39 10.37
C ALA A 50 36.71 0.85 9.31
N HIS A 51 36.03 -0.25 9.63
CA HIS A 51 34.97 -0.80 8.79
C HIS A 51 33.75 0.12 8.83
N PHE A 52 33.34 0.63 7.67
CA PHE A 52 32.16 1.48 7.54
C PHE A 52 31.12 0.86 6.60
N ALA A 53 29.84 1.12 6.87
CA ALA A 53 28.75 0.80 5.97
C ALA A 53 28.46 2.02 5.07
N ALA A 54 28.44 1.82 3.75
CA ALA A 54 28.04 2.85 2.80
C ALA A 54 26.52 2.96 2.75
N VAL A 55 26.00 4.19 2.87
CA VAL A 55 24.56 4.44 3.03
C VAL A 55 24.08 5.49 2.03
N HIS A 56 22.94 5.23 1.39
CA HIS A 56 22.29 6.19 0.51
C HIS A 56 21.49 7.23 1.31
N ALA A 57 20.63 6.78 2.21
CA ALA A 57 19.79 7.66 3.02
C ALA A 57 19.46 7.03 4.38
N VAL A 58 19.28 7.87 5.39
CA VAL A 58 18.69 7.45 6.67
C VAL A 58 17.20 7.22 6.48
N TYR A 59 16.71 6.05 6.87
CA TYR A 59 15.28 5.78 6.92
C TYR A 59 14.70 6.32 8.24
N GLY A 60 15.29 5.96 9.38
CA GLY A 60 14.86 6.43 10.70
C GLY A 60 15.44 5.57 11.82
N VAL A 61 14.81 5.60 12.99
CA VAL A 61 15.18 4.79 14.17
C VAL A 61 14.05 3.84 14.54
N TYR A 62 14.35 2.55 14.70
CA TYR A 62 13.43 1.57 15.29
C TYR A 62 13.92 1.17 16.67
N SER A 63 13.01 1.01 17.63
CA SER A 63 13.31 0.38 18.92
C SER A 63 12.78 -1.05 18.91
N LEU A 64 13.68 -2.03 18.93
CA LEU A 64 13.34 -3.46 19.00
C LEU A 64 13.74 -4.04 20.37
N LEU A 65 13.65 -5.35 20.57
CA LEU A 65 13.91 -5.98 21.87
C LEU A 65 15.37 -5.81 22.30
N SER A 66 16.33 -5.87 21.36
CA SER A 66 17.75 -5.70 21.71
C SER A 66 18.17 -4.25 21.94
N GLY A 67 17.30 -3.28 21.64
CA GLY A 67 17.56 -1.85 21.74
C GLY A 67 17.24 -1.11 20.44
N PRO A 68 17.66 0.16 20.33
CA PRO A 68 17.44 0.96 19.13
C PRO A 68 18.40 0.58 18.01
N TYR A 69 17.86 0.61 16.79
CA TYR A 69 18.55 0.43 15.52
C TYR A 69 18.42 1.69 14.67
N LEU A 70 19.53 2.09 14.06
CA LEU A 70 19.52 3.01 12.94
C LEU A 70 19.15 2.24 11.68
N ALA A 71 18.00 2.59 11.09
CA ALA A 71 17.55 2.04 9.82
C ALA A 71 18.07 2.89 8.66
N VAL A 72 18.77 2.25 7.72
CA VAL A 72 19.41 2.92 6.60
C VAL A 72 19.09 2.24 5.28
N ILE A 73 18.99 3.02 4.22
CA ILE A 73 18.91 2.51 2.85
C ILE A 73 20.34 2.22 2.39
N ALA A 74 20.74 0.95 2.46
CA ALA A 74 22.09 0.50 2.14
C ALA A 74 22.32 0.43 0.62
N ASP A 75 21.31 -0.02 -0.13
CA ASP A 75 21.36 -0.06 -1.60
C ASP A 75 20.15 0.64 -2.23
N ALA A 76 20.41 1.40 -3.30
CA ALA A 76 19.40 2.07 -4.09
C ALA A 76 19.84 2.27 -5.54
N ARG A 77 18.88 2.12 -6.46
CA ARG A 77 19.12 2.28 -7.91
C ARG A 77 18.44 3.50 -8.47
N VAL A 78 19.14 4.28 -9.29
CA VAL A 78 18.54 5.36 -10.09
C VAL A 78 17.57 4.77 -11.12
N ILE A 79 16.30 5.15 -11.05
CA ILE A 79 15.25 4.68 -11.97
C ILE A 79 14.92 5.69 -13.07
N GLY A 80 15.40 6.91 -12.94
CA GLY A 80 15.17 7.99 -13.90
C GLY A 80 15.48 9.34 -13.29
N SER A 81 15.09 10.39 -14.02
CA SER A 81 15.26 11.76 -13.60
C SER A 81 13.95 12.55 -13.62
N GLY A 82 13.81 13.45 -12.65
CA GLY A 82 12.73 14.42 -12.54
C GLY A 82 12.73 15.42 -13.69
N PRO A 83 11.75 16.36 -13.68
CA PRO A 83 11.63 17.36 -14.71
C PRO A 83 12.91 18.17 -14.90
N SER A 84 13.63 18.54 -13.84
CA SER A 84 14.87 19.34 -13.86
C SER A 84 16.15 18.51 -13.80
N SER A 85 16.06 17.23 -14.19
CA SER A 85 17.17 16.26 -14.15
C SER A 85 17.57 15.76 -12.76
N GLU A 86 16.75 16.00 -11.74
CA GLU A 86 16.95 15.49 -10.38
C GLU A 86 16.91 13.96 -10.39
N LYS A 87 17.83 13.28 -9.70
CA LYS A 87 17.87 11.81 -9.70
C LYS A 87 16.76 11.24 -8.82
N ILE A 88 16.06 10.22 -9.31
CA ILE A 88 15.05 9.48 -8.56
C ILE A 88 15.56 8.07 -8.30
N TYR A 89 15.55 7.67 -7.03
CA TYR A 89 16.09 6.40 -6.56
C TYR A 89 14.97 5.46 -6.16
N CYS A 90 15.14 4.17 -6.44
CA CYS A 90 14.36 3.08 -5.87
C CYS A 90 15.22 2.40 -4.81
N ALA A 91 14.71 2.34 -3.57
CA ALA A 91 15.36 1.63 -2.48
C ALA A 91 15.30 0.13 -2.74
N LEU A 92 16.45 -0.55 -2.59
CA LEU A 92 16.61 -1.97 -2.84
C LEU A 92 16.78 -2.75 -1.54
N GLU A 93 17.51 -2.17 -0.58
CA GLU A 93 17.83 -2.81 0.68
C GLU A 93 17.70 -1.83 1.86
N LEU A 94 17.09 -2.32 2.94
CA LEU A 94 17.06 -1.66 4.24
C LEU A 94 17.98 -2.45 5.18
N GLU A 95 18.95 -1.79 5.76
CA GLU A 95 19.83 -2.35 6.78
C GLU A 95 19.49 -1.76 8.14
N LEU A 96 19.53 -2.61 9.18
CA LEU A 96 19.31 -2.21 10.57
C LEU A 96 20.62 -2.35 11.34
N ILE A 97 21.22 -1.22 11.68
CA ILE A 97 22.50 -1.16 12.39
C ILE A 97 22.18 -0.87 13.88
N PRO A 98 22.52 -1.76 14.82
CA PRO A 98 22.27 -1.52 16.24
C PRO A 98 23.06 -0.30 16.70
N VAL A 99 22.42 0.64 17.41
CA VAL A 99 23.07 1.88 17.86
C VAL A 99 24.20 1.59 18.85
N SER A 100 24.06 0.53 19.66
CA SER A 100 25.11 0.03 20.55
C SER A 100 25.37 -1.45 20.29
N ALA A 101 26.52 -1.76 19.69
CA ALA A 101 26.94 -3.13 19.46
C ALA A 101 27.13 -3.90 20.78
N ALA A 102 27.55 -3.22 21.85
CA ALA A 102 27.67 -3.80 23.19
C ALA A 102 26.31 -4.20 23.77
N ALA A 103 25.29 -3.32 23.70
CA ALA A 103 23.94 -3.63 24.18
C ALA A 103 23.30 -4.78 23.38
N HIS A 104 23.46 -4.76 22.05
CA HIS A 104 22.97 -5.81 21.18
C HIS A 104 23.62 -7.18 21.48
N ARG A 105 24.95 -7.24 21.63
CA ARG A 105 25.65 -8.48 22.04
C ARG A 105 25.20 -8.95 23.43
N SER A 106 25.03 -8.04 24.37
CA SER A 106 24.54 -8.36 25.71
C SER A 106 23.14 -8.96 25.67
N PHE A 107 22.24 -8.42 24.83
CA PHE A 107 20.92 -9.00 24.63
C PHE A 107 20.99 -10.45 24.14
N PHE A 108 21.73 -10.75 23.07
CA PHE A 108 21.82 -12.13 22.56
C PHE A 108 22.50 -13.12 23.51
N LYS A 109 23.30 -12.63 24.47
CA LYS A 109 23.90 -13.47 25.51
C LYS A 109 22.92 -13.86 26.62
N HIS A 110 21.98 -12.97 26.98
CA HIS A 110 21.12 -13.15 28.15
C HIS A 110 19.63 -13.34 27.82
N ALA A 111 19.19 -12.99 26.62
CA ALA A 111 17.80 -13.13 26.19
C ALA A 111 17.45 -14.61 25.98
N SER A 112 16.20 -14.96 26.27
CA SER A 112 15.65 -16.29 26.03
C SER A 112 15.70 -16.66 24.53
N PRO A 113 15.70 -17.96 24.19
CA PRO A 113 15.65 -18.40 22.79
C PRO A 113 14.45 -17.83 22.01
N ARG A 114 13.32 -17.59 22.70
CA ARG A 114 12.11 -16.98 22.13
C ARG A 114 12.37 -15.53 21.75
N GLU A 115 12.84 -14.70 22.69
CA GLU A 115 13.15 -13.29 22.42
C GLU A 115 14.18 -13.12 21.31
N GLN A 116 15.21 -13.98 21.25
CA GLN A 116 16.19 -13.95 20.17
C GLN A 116 15.56 -14.29 18.81
N LYS A 117 14.60 -15.22 18.77
CA LYS A 117 13.86 -15.56 17.55
C LYS A 117 12.96 -14.41 17.12
N ASP A 118 12.27 -13.78 18.06
CA ASP A 118 11.37 -12.66 17.82
C ASP A 118 12.14 -11.44 17.30
N GLU A 119 13.28 -11.12 17.90
CA GLU A 119 14.19 -10.06 17.44
C GLU A 119 14.59 -10.27 15.98
N ARG A 120 15.04 -11.48 15.62
CA ARG A 120 15.39 -11.82 14.24
C ARG A 120 14.19 -11.71 13.29
N GLU A 121 13.00 -12.07 13.75
CA GLU A 121 11.78 -11.98 12.96
C GLU A 121 11.36 -10.52 12.72
N TYR A 122 11.45 -9.64 13.72
CA TYR A 122 11.19 -8.20 13.56
C TYR A 122 12.13 -7.57 12.53
N VAL A 123 13.44 -7.86 12.63
CA VAL A 123 14.45 -7.42 11.65
C VAL A 123 14.09 -7.90 10.25
N ARG A 124 13.78 -9.19 10.10
CA ARG A 124 13.39 -9.80 8.81
C ARG A 124 12.14 -9.14 8.22
N MET A 125 11.14 -8.85 9.06
CA MET A 125 9.91 -8.17 8.63
C MET A 125 10.21 -6.80 8.01
N LEU A 126 10.98 -5.96 8.72
CA LEU A 126 11.36 -4.62 8.26
C LEU A 126 12.12 -4.66 6.93
N GLN A 127 13.12 -5.55 6.83
CA GLN A 127 13.93 -5.73 5.62
C GLN A 127 13.07 -6.20 4.42
N SER A 128 12.17 -7.15 4.67
CA SER A 128 11.35 -7.76 3.61
C SER A 128 10.40 -6.79 2.93
N VAL A 129 9.90 -5.78 3.65
CA VAL A 129 8.96 -4.80 3.08
C VAL A 129 9.68 -3.83 2.14
N VAL A 130 10.88 -3.36 2.47
CA VAL A 130 11.65 -2.48 1.57
C VAL A 130 12.17 -3.25 0.35
N ALA A 131 12.54 -4.51 0.54
CA ALA A 131 12.97 -5.42 -0.53
C ALA A 131 11.89 -5.66 -1.61
N SER A 132 10.62 -5.28 -1.38
CA SER A 132 9.59 -5.33 -2.42
C SER A 132 9.75 -4.27 -3.52
N ARG A 133 10.76 -3.38 -3.44
CA ARG A 133 11.12 -2.37 -4.45
C ARG A 133 9.98 -1.40 -4.76
N THR A 134 9.22 -1.07 -3.72
CA THR A 134 8.07 -0.14 -3.78
C THR A 134 8.38 1.19 -3.11
N PHE A 135 9.61 1.41 -2.65
CA PHE A 135 10.03 2.63 -1.96
C PHE A 135 10.95 3.46 -2.83
N TYR A 136 10.71 4.77 -2.85
CA TYR A 136 11.43 5.72 -3.70
C TYR A 136 11.75 6.99 -2.94
N PHE A 137 12.88 7.60 -3.27
CA PHE A 137 13.31 8.87 -2.71
C PHE A 137 14.11 9.67 -3.75
N SER A 138 14.30 10.95 -3.47
CA SER A 138 15.20 11.84 -4.21
C SER A 138 15.74 12.87 -3.24
N TYR A 139 16.99 13.29 -3.43
CA TYR A 139 17.61 14.31 -2.58
C TYR A 139 17.13 15.72 -2.92
N ASP A 140 16.78 15.94 -4.20
CA ASP A 140 16.53 17.28 -4.74
C ASP A 140 15.07 17.47 -5.19
N TYR A 141 14.35 16.37 -5.42
CA TYR A 141 12.98 16.39 -5.91
C TYR A 141 12.00 15.83 -4.87
N ASP A 142 11.06 16.67 -4.43
CA ASP A 142 10.05 16.24 -3.47
C ASP A 142 9.02 15.32 -4.14
N LEU A 143 9.21 14.01 -3.95
CA LEU A 143 8.34 12.97 -4.48
C LEU A 143 6.98 12.91 -3.78
N THR A 144 6.83 13.50 -2.58
CA THR A 144 5.61 13.43 -1.77
C THR A 144 4.51 14.35 -2.31
N LEU A 145 4.89 15.44 -2.98
CA LEU A 145 3.98 16.42 -3.54
C LEU A 145 3.63 16.11 -5.01
N SER A 146 2.51 16.65 -5.49
CA SER A 146 2.22 16.76 -6.93
C SER A 146 2.92 17.99 -7.52
N ALA A 147 3.05 18.07 -8.84
CA ALA A 147 3.71 19.19 -9.52
C ALA A 147 3.01 20.52 -9.24
N GLN A 148 1.68 20.52 -9.25
CA GLN A 148 0.90 21.68 -8.88
C GLN A 148 1.23 22.16 -7.46
N ARG A 149 1.31 21.24 -6.49
CA ARG A 149 1.58 21.60 -5.10
C ARG A 149 3.02 22.04 -4.91
N ARG A 150 3.99 21.36 -5.53
CA ARG A 150 5.39 21.82 -5.56
C ARG A 150 5.52 23.24 -6.08
N ALA A 151 4.79 23.59 -7.14
CA ALA A 151 4.84 24.93 -7.73
C ALA A 151 4.26 26.02 -6.79
N THR A 152 3.34 25.67 -5.89
CA THR A 152 2.75 26.61 -4.92
C THR A 152 3.47 26.63 -3.57
N THR A 153 4.28 25.62 -3.27
CA THR A 153 4.96 25.47 -1.99
C THR A 153 6.28 26.26 -1.99
N SER A 154 6.55 26.98 -0.89
CA SER A 154 7.77 27.77 -0.74
C SER A 154 9.03 26.91 -0.89
N ALA A 155 9.90 27.28 -1.83
CA ALA A 155 11.20 26.64 -2.02
C ALA A 155 12.22 26.97 -0.90
N LYS A 156 11.90 27.92 -0.01
CA LYS A 156 12.80 28.33 1.10
C LYS A 156 12.90 27.28 2.21
N LEU A 157 11.90 26.43 2.36
CA LEU A 157 11.89 25.40 3.38
C LEU A 157 12.65 24.14 2.92
N PRO A 158 13.37 23.46 3.82
CA PRO A 158 13.94 22.15 3.58
C PRO A 158 12.91 21.15 3.03
N LEU A 159 13.39 20.18 2.24
CA LEU A 159 12.53 19.23 1.53
C LEU A 159 11.61 18.45 2.47
N TRP A 160 12.09 18.03 3.64
CA TRP A 160 11.28 17.31 4.62
C TRP A 160 10.21 18.15 5.33
N GLN A 161 10.43 19.46 5.51
CA GLN A 161 9.46 20.36 6.16
C GLN A 161 8.29 20.70 5.26
N ARG A 162 8.50 20.67 3.95
CA ARG A 162 7.48 20.96 2.94
C ARG A 162 6.76 19.71 2.41
N ALA A 163 7.27 18.52 2.75
CA ALA A 163 6.74 17.25 2.29
C ALA A 163 5.28 17.04 2.71
N GLU A 164 4.50 16.38 1.86
CA GLU A 164 3.15 15.95 2.21
C GLU A 164 3.22 14.82 3.23
N GLU A 165 2.64 15.08 4.41
CA GLU A 165 2.69 14.16 5.54
C GLU A 165 2.16 12.78 5.18
N ASP A 166 1.04 12.70 4.47
CA ASP A 166 0.39 11.43 4.18
C ASP A 166 1.25 10.50 3.33
N PHE A 167 2.21 11.05 2.57
CA PHE A 167 3.08 10.30 1.67
C PHE A 167 4.54 10.23 2.13
N PHE A 168 4.89 10.85 3.26
CA PHE A 168 6.22 10.81 3.86
C PHE A 168 6.34 9.59 4.80
N TRP A 169 6.64 8.42 4.23
CA TRP A 169 6.53 7.12 4.90
C TRP A 169 7.41 6.96 6.13
N ASN A 170 8.61 7.50 6.08
CA ASN A 170 9.58 7.37 7.16
C ASN A 170 9.51 8.49 8.20
N LYS A 171 8.59 9.46 8.04
CA LYS A 171 8.39 10.57 8.99
C LYS A 171 8.22 10.11 10.45
N PRO A 172 7.39 9.09 10.77
CA PRO A 172 7.19 8.68 12.17
C PRO A 172 8.48 8.22 12.87
N LEU A 173 9.49 7.78 12.11
CA LEU A 173 10.73 7.21 12.61
C LEU A 173 11.88 8.21 12.66
N LEU A 174 11.65 9.42 12.17
CA LEU A 174 12.65 10.49 12.11
C LEU A 174 12.56 11.43 13.33
N GLY A 175 11.78 11.08 14.35
CA GLY A 175 11.56 11.92 15.54
C GLY A 175 12.86 12.39 16.20
N ALA A 176 13.83 11.49 16.40
CA ALA A 176 15.13 11.83 16.98
C ALA A 176 15.93 12.83 16.11
N PHE A 177 15.89 12.67 14.77
CA PHE A 177 16.56 13.57 13.83
C PHE A 177 15.91 14.95 13.79
N VAL A 178 14.58 15.01 13.89
CA VAL A 178 13.83 16.27 13.94
C VAL A 178 14.08 16.99 15.27
N ALA A 179 14.11 16.26 16.39
CA ALA A 179 14.35 16.82 17.72
C ALA A 179 15.77 17.38 17.89
N ALA A 180 16.76 16.79 17.25
CA ALA A 180 18.16 17.25 17.31
C ALA A 180 18.37 18.65 16.69
N GLY A 181 17.47 19.11 15.81
CA GLY A 181 17.56 20.42 15.16
C GLY A 181 18.65 20.51 14.09
N ASP A 182 18.50 21.40 13.11
CA ASP A 182 19.51 21.70 12.07
C ASP A 182 20.06 20.51 11.24
N LEU A 183 19.38 19.36 11.25
CA LEU A 183 19.75 18.15 10.50
C LEU A 183 19.07 18.04 9.12
N HIS A 184 18.74 19.17 8.50
CA HIS A 184 17.93 19.20 7.28
C HIS A 184 18.47 18.34 6.13
N ASN A 185 19.79 18.27 5.97
CA ASN A 185 20.43 17.52 4.89
C ASN A 185 20.45 16.00 5.16
N TRP A 186 20.13 15.55 6.36
CA TRP A 186 20.07 14.14 6.75
C TRP A 186 18.67 13.54 6.59
N ILE A 187 17.64 14.39 6.61
CA ILE A 187 16.25 13.97 6.56
C ILE A 187 15.78 13.91 5.10
N VAL A 188 15.67 12.69 4.56
CA VAL A 188 15.21 12.44 3.19
C VAL A 188 13.83 11.78 3.21
N PRO A 189 12.80 12.42 2.63
CA PRO A 189 11.49 11.82 2.48
C PRO A 189 11.47 10.63 1.52
N VAL A 190 10.94 9.52 2.02
CA VAL A 190 10.70 8.30 1.27
C VAL A 190 9.20 8.16 1.00
N ILE A 191 8.82 7.90 -0.25
CA ILE A 191 7.45 7.52 -0.61
C ILE A 191 7.37 6.00 -0.80
N SER A 192 6.18 5.43 -0.61
CA SER A 192 5.85 4.08 -1.09
C SER A 192 4.85 4.14 -2.22
N GLY A 193 5.02 3.31 -3.24
CA GLY A 193 4.09 3.19 -4.35
C GLY A 193 4.73 2.70 -5.64
N PHE A 194 4.66 3.51 -6.69
CA PHE A 194 5.23 3.21 -8.01
C PHE A 194 5.73 4.47 -8.69
N VAL A 195 6.93 4.40 -9.27
CA VAL A 195 7.49 5.48 -10.08
C VAL A 195 8.03 4.92 -11.39
N LYS A 196 7.63 5.54 -12.50
CA LYS A 196 8.15 5.24 -13.84
C LYS A 196 8.49 6.52 -14.56
N VAL A 197 9.69 6.56 -15.14
CA VAL A 197 10.14 7.67 -15.98
C VAL A 197 10.33 7.14 -17.40
N MET A 198 9.66 7.76 -18.37
CA MET A 198 9.71 7.40 -19.77
C MET A 198 10.17 8.63 -20.55
N LYS A 199 11.30 8.51 -21.23
CA LYS A 199 11.95 9.64 -21.91
C LYS A 199 11.66 9.64 -23.40
N LYS A 200 11.61 10.83 -24.00
CA LYS A 200 11.50 11.02 -25.47
C LYS A 200 10.31 10.26 -26.09
N CYS A 201 9.17 10.21 -25.40
CA CYS A 201 7.95 9.63 -25.92
C CYS A 201 7.37 10.51 -27.03
N ASP A 202 7.10 9.93 -28.19
CA ASP A 202 6.47 10.67 -29.29
C ASP A 202 4.95 10.77 -29.08
N VAL A 203 4.45 11.99 -29.03
CA VAL A 203 3.02 12.31 -28.95
C VAL A 203 2.71 13.34 -30.03
N ASN A 204 2.16 12.89 -31.15
CA ASN A 204 1.82 13.72 -32.30
C ASN A 204 3.02 14.54 -32.86
N GLY A 205 4.20 13.92 -32.98
CA GLY A 205 5.43 14.58 -33.44
C GLY A 205 6.16 15.37 -32.34
N MET A 206 5.59 15.49 -31.14
CA MET A 206 6.22 16.14 -29.99
C MET A 206 6.93 15.11 -29.11
N ARG A 207 8.25 15.27 -28.89
CA ARG A 207 9.03 14.41 -28.00
C ARG A 207 8.91 14.86 -26.54
N CYS A 208 8.06 14.20 -25.79
CA CYS A 208 7.79 14.52 -24.39
C CYS A 208 8.38 13.48 -23.45
N ASP A 209 8.78 13.88 -22.25
CA ASP A 209 9.02 12.93 -21.18
C ASP A 209 7.73 12.70 -20.39
N VAL A 210 7.41 11.45 -20.09
CA VAL A 210 6.25 11.08 -19.27
C VAL A 210 6.76 10.47 -17.96
N LEU A 211 6.45 11.13 -16.85
CA LEU A 211 6.73 10.66 -15.50
C LEU A 211 5.41 10.21 -14.88
N PHE A 212 5.42 9.03 -14.30
CA PHE A 212 4.27 8.40 -13.69
C PHE A 212 4.56 8.14 -12.22
N PHE A 213 3.71 8.67 -11.35
CA PHE A 213 3.83 8.50 -9.91
C PHE A 213 2.55 7.91 -9.35
N THR A 214 2.67 6.93 -8.47
CA THR A 214 1.64 6.58 -7.50
C THR A 214 2.25 6.64 -6.12
N ARG A 215 1.67 7.46 -5.25
CA ARG A 215 2.04 7.63 -3.85
C ARG A 215 0.96 6.99 -2.99
N ARG A 216 1.30 5.98 -2.19
CA ARG A 216 0.41 5.35 -1.22
C ARG A 216 0.56 6.05 0.12
N SER A 217 -0.53 6.26 0.84
CA SER A 217 -0.46 6.81 2.19
C SER A 217 -0.03 5.77 3.22
N TRP A 218 0.79 6.19 4.20
CA TRP A 218 1.20 5.34 5.32
C TRP A 218 0.15 5.26 6.43
N ARG A 219 -0.75 6.26 6.55
CA ARG A 219 -1.73 6.43 7.65
C ARG A 219 -2.55 5.17 7.94
N ARG A 220 -2.97 4.46 6.89
CA ARG A 220 -3.81 3.27 6.99
C ARG A 220 -3.44 2.24 5.92
N VAL A 221 -2.22 1.73 6.01
CA VAL A 221 -1.69 0.68 5.14
C VAL A 221 -2.30 -0.69 5.47
N GLY A 222 -2.64 -1.46 4.44
CA GLY A 222 -3.39 -2.70 4.59
C GLY A 222 -3.12 -3.75 3.53
N THR A 223 -2.91 -5.01 3.92
CA THR A 223 -3.07 -6.15 3.01
C THR A 223 -4.55 -6.45 2.75
N ARG A 224 -4.82 -7.18 1.68
CA ARG A 224 -6.18 -7.54 1.27
C ARG A 224 -6.88 -8.26 2.41
N PHE A 225 -8.14 -7.88 2.66
CA PHE A 225 -9.03 -8.40 3.73
C PHE A 225 -8.64 -8.04 5.17
N ASN A 226 -7.37 -7.77 5.48
CA ASN A 226 -6.95 -7.44 6.85
C ASN A 226 -7.31 -6.01 7.25
N VAL A 227 -7.10 -5.02 6.38
CA VAL A 227 -7.47 -3.62 6.66
C VAL A 227 -8.36 -3.08 5.55
N ARG A 228 -9.53 -2.55 5.94
CA ARG A 228 -10.55 -1.97 5.06
C ARG A 228 -11.16 -0.75 5.71
N GLY A 229 -11.94 0.00 4.93
CA GLY A 229 -12.72 1.12 5.44
C GLY A 229 -11.88 2.28 5.93
N VAL A 230 -12.53 3.12 6.73
CA VAL A 230 -11.99 4.32 7.35
C VAL A 230 -11.64 4.06 8.83
N ASP A 231 -10.72 4.83 9.38
CA ASP A 231 -10.51 4.94 10.83
C ASP A 231 -11.20 6.17 11.43
N LYS A 232 -10.97 6.38 12.74
CA LYS A 232 -11.54 7.49 13.52
C LYS A 232 -11.09 8.87 13.04
N ASP A 233 -9.93 8.96 12.40
CA ASP A 233 -9.32 10.22 11.96
C ASP A 233 -9.69 10.53 10.50
N GLY A 234 -10.59 9.73 9.90
CA GLY A 234 -10.98 9.88 8.51
C GLY A 234 -9.95 9.36 7.52
N CYS A 235 -8.93 8.60 7.94
CA CYS A 235 -7.96 8.00 7.03
C CYS A 235 -8.53 6.67 6.48
N VAL A 236 -8.57 6.54 5.16
CA VAL A 236 -9.06 5.32 4.49
C VAL A 236 -7.94 4.36 4.18
N ALA A 237 -8.25 3.06 4.26
CA ALA A 237 -7.28 2.02 3.95
C ALA A 237 -6.76 2.15 2.51
N ASN A 238 -5.45 2.06 2.35
CA ASN A 238 -4.76 2.08 1.06
C ASN A 238 -5.12 3.29 0.16
N PHE A 239 -5.22 4.47 0.77
CA PHE A 239 -5.32 5.72 0.01
C PHE A 239 -4.09 5.88 -0.90
N CYS A 240 -4.31 6.22 -2.17
CA CYS A 240 -3.26 6.50 -3.14
C CYS A 240 -3.61 7.75 -3.95
N GLU A 241 -2.58 8.54 -4.23
CA GLU A 241 -2.58 9.57 -5.26
C GLU A 241 -1.79 9.06 -6.48
N THR A 242 -2.36 9.15 -7.67
CA THR A 242 -1.70 8.81 -8.93
C THR A 242 -1.59 10.07 -9.79
N GLU A 243 -0.38 10.39 -10.22
CA GLU A 243 -0.04 11.54 -11.04
C GLU A 243 0.62 11.10 -12.34
N VAL A 244 0.09 11.61 -13.45
CA VAL A 244 0.76 11.56 -14.75
C VAL A 244 1.30 12.95 -15.03
N LEU A 245 2.61 13.04 -15.19
CA LEU A 245 3.34 14.26 -15.45
C LEU A 245 3.98 14.17 -16.82
N LEU A 246 3.85 15.22 -17.61
CA LEU A 246 4.33 15.29 -18.98
C LEU A 246 5.20 16.53 -19.14
N VAL A 247 6.46 16.33 -19.51
CA VAL A 247 7.46 17.39 -19.72
C VAL A 247 7.60 17.58 -21.24
N LYS A 248 7.24 18.76 -21.71
CA LYS A 248 7.36 19.14 -23.13
C LYS A 248 8.82 19.42 -23.49
N PRO A 249 9.19 19.43 -24.79
CA PRO A 249 10.49 19.91 -25.25
C PRO A 249 10.85 21.31 -24.73
N THR A 250 9.83 22.19 -24.62
CA THR A 250 9.95 23.55 -24.07
C THR A 250 10.21 23.59 -22.56
N ARG A 251 10.30 22.42 -21.90
CA ARG A 251 10.43 22.25 -20.44
C ARG A 251 9.18 22.63 -19.64
N ALA A 252 8.13 23.09 -20.30
CA ALA A 252 6.81 23.23 -19.68
C ALA A 252 6.30 21.87 -19.18
N VAL A 253 5.69 21.86 -18.00
CA VAL A 253 5.24 20.63 -17.34
C VAL A 253 3.72 20.64 -17.17
N CYS A 254 3.08 19.60 -17.69
CA CYS A 254 1.65 19.33 -17.49
C CYS A 254 1.50 18.18 -16.48
N SER A 255 0.56 18.30 -15.55
CA SER A 255 0.33 17.31 -14.49
C SER A 255 -1.15 17.04 -14.32
N TYR A 256 -1.50 15.76 -14.24
CA TYR A 256 -2.85 15.31 -13.93
C TYR A 256 -2.84 14.39 -12.73
N VAL A 257 -3.62 14.73 -11.71
CA VAL A 257 -3.73 13.96 -10.45
C VAL A 257 -5.11 13.33 -10.33
N GLN A 258 -5.16 12.11 -9.82
CA GLN A 258 -6.36 11.40 -9.42
C GLN A 258 -6.11 10.57 -8.17
N VAL A 259 -7.16 10.23 -7.42
CA VAL A 259 -7.03 9.52 -6.15
C VAL A 259 -7.88 8.26 -6.11
N ARG A 260 -7.47 7.30 -5.29
CA ARG A 260 -8.24 6.10 -4.96
C ARG A 260 -8.02 5.72 -3.50
N GLY A 261 -8.91 4.91 -2.95
CA GLY A 261 -8.75 4.36 -1.61
C GLY A 261 -9.94 3.50 -1.23
N SER A 262 -9.94 2.98 0.00
CA SER A 262 -11.11 2.28 0.51
C SER A 262 -12.34 3.19 0.58
N ILE A 263 -13.51 2.56 0.64
CA ILE A 263 -14.79 3.25 0.84
C ILE A 263 -14.74 3.88 2.25
N PRO A 264 -15.00 5.19 2.40
CA PRO A 264 -14.84 5.93 3.65
C PRO A 264 -15.99 5.68 4.63
N LEU A 265 -16.14 4.42 5.02
CA LEU A 265 -17.11 3.93 5.98
C LEU A 265 -16.42 2.88 6.86
N TYR A 266 -16.97 2.60 8.03
CA TYR A 266 -16.53 1.50 8.86
C TYR A 266 -17.06 0.18 8.30
N TRP A 267 -16.16 -0.59 7.70
CA TRP A 267 -16.49 -1.92 7.21
C TRP A 267 -15.26 -2.82 7.24
N ASP A 268 -15.49 -4.13 7.22
CA ASP A 268 -14.45 -5.12 7.10
C ASP A 268 -14.87 -6.29 6.20
N GLN A 269 -13.88 -7.13 5.87
CA GLN A 269 -14.09 -8.37 5.15
C GLN A 269 -13.08 -9.38 5.66
N MET A 270 -13.37 -9.98 6.82
CA MET A 270 -12.42 -10.86 7.51
C MET A 270 -12.00 -12.05 6.65
N VAL A 271 -10.71 -12.36 6.68
CA VAL A 271 -10.14 -13.55 6.04
C VAL A 271 -10.81 -14.81 6.62
N THR A 272 -11.19 -15.70 5.72
CA THR A 272 -11.67 -17.06 6.00
C THR A 272 -11.20 -17.92 4.84
N LEU A 273 -11.14 -19.24 5.02
CA LEU A 273 -10.90 -20.18 3.91
C LEU A 273 -11.97 -20.10 2.78
N LYS A 274 -12.97 -19.23 2.84
CA LYS A 274 -13.82 -18.94 1.67
C LYS A 274 -13.05 -18.13 0.65
N TYR A 275 -13.19 -18.49 -0.62
CA TYR A 275 -12.65 -17.71 -1.73
C TYR A 275 -13.06 -16.22 -1.69
N MET A 276 -14.33 -15.94 -1.34
CA MET A 276 -14.85 -14.59 -1.18
C MET A 276 -15.51 -14.42 0.20
N PRO A 277 -14.80 -13.86 1.19
CA PRO A 277 -15.36 -13.64 2.51
C PRO A 277 -16.48 -12.60 2.48
N ARG A 278 -17.32 -12.62 3.52
CA ARG A 278 -18.44 -11.69 3.62
C ARG A 278 -17.99 -10.30 4.01
N THR A 279 -18.68 -9.33 3.45
CA THR A 279 -18.54 -7.93 3.81
C THR A 279 -19.39 -7.65 5.03
N ARG A 280 -18.85 -6.93 6.00
CA ARG A 280 -19.63 -6.46 7.14
C ARG A 280 -19.53 -4.96 7.21
N TYR A 281 -20.68 -4.31 7.08
CA TYR A 281 -20.83 -2.90 7.31
C TYR A 281 -21.09 -2.68 8.81
N ALA A 282 -20.22 -1.91 9.46
CA ALA A 282 -20.28 -1.65 10.89
C ALA A 282 -21.22 -0.46 11.20
N PHE A 283 -21.74 -0.42 12.44
CA PHE A 283 -22.64 0.64 12.93
C PHE A 283 -23.94 0.81 12.13
N SER A 284 -24.34 -0.23 11.40
CA SER A 284 -25.62 -0.32 10.71
C SER A 284 -26.71 -0.85 11.64
N GLY A 285 -27.26 -0.01 12.52
CA GLY A 285 -28.56 -0.29 13.13
C GLY A 285 -28.60 -0.79 14.56
N SER A 286 -27.75 -0.31 15.46
CA SER A 286 -28.18 -0.20 16.86
C SER A 286 -28.79 1.20 17.06
N ASN A 287 -30.09 1.27 17.36
CA ASN A 287 -30.78 2.50 17.79
C ASN A 287 -30.24 3.05 19.14
N GLU A 288 -29.16 2.47 19.68
CA GLU A 288 -28.57 2.80 20.97
C GLU A 288 -27.43 3.83 20.88
N SER A 289 -26.83 4.05 19.71
CA SER A 289 -25.77 5.07 19.57
C SER A 289 -26.37 6.39 19.14
N ILE A 290 -26.27 7.42 20.00
CA ILE A 290 -26.64 8.80 19.66
C ILE A 290 -25.77 9.37 18.52
N VAL A 291 -24.56 8.81 18.33
CA VAL A 291 -23.58 9.24 17.32
C VAL A 291 -23.56 8.29 16.12
N ASP A 292 -23.71 8.83 14.91
CA ASP A 292 -23.44 8.12 13.66
C ASP A 292 -21.95 8.23 13.30
N TRP A 293 -21.16 7.26 13.73
CA TRP A 293 -19.72 7.23 13.47
C TRP A 293 -19.37 7.20 11.98
N ASN A 294 -20.21 6.56 11.14
CA ASN A 294 -19.97 6.52 9.70
C ASN A 294 -20.12 7.90 9.07
N GLU A 295 -21.07 8.71 9.54
CA GLU A 295 -21.21 10.09 9.09
C GLU A 295 -19.99 10.92 9.44
N LEU A 296 -19.53 10.84 10.70
CA LEU A 296 -18.37 11.61 11.17
C LEU A 296 -17.11 11.25 10.38
N ALA A 297 -16.83 9.95 10.23
CA ALA A 297 -15.64 9.51 9.51
C ALA A 297 -15.73 9.80 8.00
N PHE A 298 -16.92 9.68 7.40
CA PHE A 298 -17.15 10.08 6.00
C PHE A 298 -16.88 11.57 5.80
N ARG A 299 -17.40 12.41 6.70
CA ARG A 299 -17.21 13.86 6.67
C ARG A 299 -15.74 14.24 6.83
N ALA A 300 -15.08 13.76 7.89
CA ALA A 300 -13.66 14.01 8.12
C ALA A 300 -12.81 13.63 6.90
N HIS A 301 -13.11 12.49 6.29
CA HIS A 301 -12.41 12.05 5.10
C HIS A 301 -12.66 12.94 3.87
N MET A 302 -13.93 13.31 3.60
CA MET A 302 -14.27 14.16 2.46
C MET A 302 -13.72 15.57 2.62
N ASP A 303 -13.77 16.14 3.83
CA ASP A 303 -13.22 17.46 4.15
C ASP A 303 -11.70 17.48 3.90
N ASN A 304 -10.97 16.45 4.33
CA ASN A 304 -9.53 16.33 4.08
C ASN A 304 -9.19 16.33 2.58
N ILE A 305 -9.88 15.50 1.77
CA ILE A 305 -9.59 15.45 0.33
C ILE A 305 -10.05 16.71 -0.40
N ILE A 306 -11.13 17.35 0.02
CA ILE A 306 -11.61 18.60 -0.59
C ILE A 306 -10.62 19.73 -0.29
N GLN A 307 -10.13 19.81 0.95
CA GLN A 307 -9.09 20.76 1.33
C GLN A 307 -7.81 20.58 0.49
N ARG A 308 -7.43 19.32 0.22
CA ARG A 308 -6.20 19.02 -0.53
C ARG A 308 -6.34 19.21 -2.05
N TYR A 309 -7.46 18.80 -2.63
CA TYR A 309 -7.61 18.68 -4.09
C TYR A 309 -8.67 19.61 -4.70
N GLY A 310 -9.46 20.31 -3.89
CA GLY A 310 -10.60 21.10 -4.32
C GLY A 310 -11.83 20.21 -4.58
N HIS A 311 -12.54 20.45 -5.68
CA HIS A 311 -13.76 19.71 -6.00
C HIS A 311 -13.50 18.20 -6.15
N VAL A 312 -14.37 17.35 -5.61
CA VAL A 312 -14.23 15.89 -5.69
C VAL A 312 -15.36 15.28 -6.49
N THR A 313 -15.01 14.52 -7.53
CA THR A 313 -15.94 13.66 -8.27
C THR A 313 -15.67 12.20 -7.90
N VAL A 314 -16.63 11.55 -7.24
CA VAL A 314 -16.50 10.15 -6.84
C VAL A 314 -17.09 9.23 -7.91
N VAL A 315 -16.30 8.25 -8.34
CA VAL A 315 -16.70 7.16 -9.23
C VAL A 315 -16.74 5.87 -8.43
N ASN A 316 -17.93 5.32 -8.21
CA ASN A 316 -18.10 4.12 -7.38
C ASN A 316 -18.39 2.88 -8.24
N LEU A 317 -17.45 1.92 -8.22
CA LEU A 317 -17.48 0.69 -9.03
C LEU A 317 -17.92 -0.56 -8.23
N ILE A 318 -18.67 -0.37 -7.13
CA ILE A 318 -19.27 -1.49 -6.40
C ILE A 318 -20.29 -2.19 -7.29
N ASP A 319 -20.23 -3.52 -7.32
CA ASP A 319 -21.17 -4.33 -8.07
C ASP A 319 -22.54 -4.29 -7.40
N ARG A 320 -23.58 -4.00 -8.18
CA ARG A 320 -24.98 -3.91 -7.72
C ARG A 320 -25.82 -5.09 -8.21
N ALA A 321 -25.30 -5.92 -9.14
CA ALA A 321 -26.05 -6.97 -9.80
C ALA A 321 -25.46 -8.34 -9.46
N GLY A 322 -26.11 -9.07 -8.53
CA GLY A 322 -25.76 -10.47 -8.30
C GLY A 322 -26.59 -11.14 -7.21
N ALA A 323 -26.89 -12.42 -7.39
CA ALA A 323 -27.74 -13.21 -6.50
C ALA A 323 -27.02 -13.73 -5.23
N SER A 324 -25.69 -13.67 -5.18
CA SER A 324 -24.91 -14.21 -4.06
C SER A 324 -25.07 -13.35 -2.79
N LYS A 325 -24.98 -13.99 -1.61
CA LYS A 325 -25.06 -13.27 -0.33
C LYS A 325 -23.96 -12.21 -0.20
N THR A 326 -22.77 -12.51 -0.71
CA THR A 326 -21.66 -11.55 -0.70
C THR A 326 -21.97 -10.31 -1.53
N VAL A 327 -22.54 -10.47 -2.73
CA VAL A 327 -22.91 -9.33 -3.59
C VAL A 327 -24.00 -8.46 -2.94
N ARG A 328 -24.94 -9.07 -2.22
CA ARG A 328 -25.91 -8.31 -1.40
C ARG A 328 -25.23 -7.47 -0.32
N ASP A 329 -24.25 -8.04 0.38
CA ASP A 329 -23.48 -7.30 1.40
C ASP A 329 -22.68 -6.14 0.75
N GLN A 330 -22.15 -6.33 -0.47
CA GLN A 330 -21.48 -5.25 -1.23
C GLN A 330 -22.46 -4.14 -1.63
N ALA A 331 -23.65 -4.51 -2.12
CA ALA A 331 -24.69 -3.57 -2.50
C ALA A 331 -25.14 -2.71 -1.29
N GLN A 332 -25.24 -3.29 -0.10
CA GLN A 332 -25.53 -2.55 1.14
C GLN A 332 -24.49 -1.46 1.40
N LEU A 333 -23.20 -1.78 1.26
CA LEU A 333 -22.11 -0.80 1.41
C LEU A 333 -22.20 0.31 0.36
N GLY A 334 -22.54 -0.02 -0.89
CA GLY A 334 -22.78 0.95 -1.95
C GLY A 334 -23.97 1.88 -1.69
N THR A 335 -25.06 1.35 -1.13
CA THR A 335 -26.23 2.13 -0.71
C THR A 335 -25.90 3.04 0.47
N ALA A 336 -25.15 2.54 1.47
CA ALA A 336 -24.69 3.33 2.61
C ALA A 336 -23.81 4.50 2.14
N PHE A 337 -22.84 4.24 1.24
CA PHE A 337 -22.02 5.31 0.68
C PHE A 337 -22.87 6.39 0.00
N ALA A 338 -23.86 5.99 -0.81
CA ALA A 338 -24.76 6.94 -1.48
C ALA A 338 -25.58 7.78 -0.49
N LYS A 339 -26.05 7.17 0.61
CA LYS A 339 -26.75 7.85 1.70
C LYS A 339 -25.86 8.95 2.31
N TYR A 340 -24.63 8.62 2.71
CA TYR A 340 -23.73 9.60 3.36
C TYR A 340 -23.23 10.68 2.39
N ALA A 341 -22.98 10.34 1.13
CA ALA A 341 -22.68 11.34 0.09
C ALA A 341 -23.82 12.38 -0.06
N LYS A 342 -25.07 11.91 -0.10
CA LYS A 342 -26.25 12.81 -0.16
C LYS A 342 -26.35 13.67 1.11
N LYS A 343 -26.14 13.07 2.29
CA LYS A 343 -26.19 13.78 3.58
C LYS A 343 -25.11 14.87 3.66
N TYR A 344 -23.88 14.55 3.25
CA TYR A 344 -22.76 15.49 3.20
C TYR A 344 -23.09 16.70 2.31
N ASN A 345 -23.63 16.48 1.10
CA ASN A 345 -24.02 17.57 0.20
C ASN A 345 -25.15 18.44 0.76
N GLN A 346 -26.09 17.87 1.52
CA GLN A 346 -27.16 18.62 2.17
C GLN A 346 -26.65 19.52 3.30
N GLN A 347 -25.60 19.09 4.01
CA GLN A 347 -25.00 19.83 5.12
C GLN A 347 -23.98 20.88 4.65
N SER A 348 -23.38 20.70 3.48
CA SER A 348 -22.28 21.54 2.97
C SER A 348 -22.77 22.77 2.18
N ARG A 349 -23.96 23.31 2.48
CA ARG A 349 -24.62 24.44 1.79
C ARG A 349 -23.93 25.81 2.00
N ALA A 350 -22.62 25.89 1.90
CA ALA A 350 -21.96 27.17 1.68
C ALA A 350 -22.31 27.66 0.25
N PRO A 351 -22.60 28.95 0.04
CA PRO A 351 -23.02 29.49 -1.26
C PRO A 351 -22.06 29.16 -2.42
N ASP A 352 -20.77 28.97 -2.14
CA ASP A 352 -19.70 28.69 -3.11
C ASP A 352 -19.21 27.23 -3.14
N ALA A 353 -19.80 26.32 -2.34
CA ALA A 353 -19.36 24.93 -2.28
C ALA A 353 -19.93 24.11 -3.45
N LEU A 354 -19.05 23.60 -4.32
CA LEU A 354 -19.44 22.64 -5.34
C LEU A 354 -19.83 21.30 -4.69
N PRO A 355 -21.01 20.73 -5.04
CA PRO A 355 -21.48 19.49 -4.43
C PRO A 355 -20.59 18.31 -4.85
N LEU A 356 -20.48 17.30 -3.98
CA LEU A 356 -19.83 16.04 -4.32
C LEU A 356 -20.59 15.39 -5.49
N ALA A 357 -19.96 15.30 -6.66
CA ALA A 357 -20.51 14.61 -7.81
C ALA A 357 -20.25 13.11 -7.66
N ALA A 358 -21.30 12.31 -7.46
CA ALA A 358 -21.18 10.86 -7.31
C ALA A 358 -21.80 10.12 -8.50
N ALA A 359 -20.97 9.48 -9.32
CA ALA A 359 -21.40 8.59 -10.39
C ALA A 359 -21.49 7.15 -9.86
N PHE A 360 -22.71 6.60 -9.87
CA PHE A 360 -22.99 5.23 -9.40
C PHE A 360 -23.32 4.32 -10.57
N GLY A 361 -22.64 3.17 -10.66
CA GLY A 361 -22.98 2.14 -11.64
C GLY A 361 -22.40 2.44 -13.01
N ALA A 362 -21.15 2.06 -13.20
CA ALA A 362 -20.67 1.66 -14.52
C ALA A 362 -20.30 0.18 -14.41
N SER A 363 -21.12 -0.70 -14.98
CA SER A 363 -20.50 -1.83 -15.68
C SER A 363 -19.42 -1.22 -16.58
N PRO A 364 -18.19 -1.78 -16.67
CA PRO A 364 -17.28 -1.35 -17.72
C PRO A 364 -18.11 -1.41 -19.00
N PRO A 365 -18.27 -0.28 -19.73
CA PRO A 365 -19.26 -0.20 -20.78
C PRO A 365 -19.07 -1.43 -21.68
N GLY A 366 -20.10 -2.25 -21.77
CA GLY A 366 -20.27 -3.06 -22.96
C GLY A 366 -20.17 -2.07 -24.11
N LEU A 367 -19.19 -2.30 -24.98
CA LEU A 367 -18.98 -1.56 -26.21
C LEU A 367 -20.34 -1.35 -26.89
N GLY A 368 -20.78 -0.10 -27.05
CA GLY A 368 -21.99 0.16 -27.85
C GLY A 368 -22.66 1.51 -27.69
N HIS A 369 -22.66 2.13 -26.50
CA HIS A 369 -23.41 3.38 -26.32
C HIS A 369 -22.57 4.51 -25.72
N SER A 370 -22.26 5.48 -26.57
CA SER A 370 -21.82 6.81 -26.17
C SER A 370 -22.76 7.36 -25.10
N PRO A 371 -22.25 7.82 -23.94
CA PRO A 371 -23.04 8.64 -23.05
C PRO A 371 -23.29 9.98 -23.76
N LYS A 372 -24.44 10.08 -24.45
CA LYS A 372 -24.93 11.35 -24.99
C LYS A 372 -25.15 12.33 -23.83
N ASN A 373 -24.33 13.38 -23.78
CA ASN A 373 -24.69 14.75 -23.41
C ASN A 373 -25.29 15.08 -22.03
N ARG A 374 -24.93 14.39 -20.93
CA ARG A 374 -25.39 14.88 -19.59
C ARG A 374 -24.36 15.05 -18.47
N SER A 375 -23.08 14.77 -18.68
CA SER A 375 -22.03 14.96 -17.64
C SER A 375 -20.86 15.87 -18.05
N ALA A 376 -20.91 16.47 -19.24
CA ALA A 376 -19.81 17.28 -19.76
C ALA A 376 -19.60 18.63 -19.04
N GLN A 377 -20.62 19.14 -18.33
CA GLN A 377 -20.54 20.45 -17.65
C GLN A 377 -19.87 20.41 -16.26
N SER A 378 -19.58 19.22 -15.70
CA SER A 378 -18.99 19.07 -14.36
C SER A 378 -17.67 18.29 -14.36
N SER A 379 -16.96 18.23 -15.49
CA SER A 379 -15.62 17.64 -15.52
C SER A 379 -14.67 18.56 -14.76
N PRO A 380 -13.91 18.09 -13.75
CA PRO A 380 -12.87 18.90 -13.12
C PRO A 380 -11.94 19.38 -14.23
N SER A 381 -11.77 20.69 -14.32
CA SER A 381 -11.01 21.38 -15.37
C SER A 381 -9.67 20.69 -15.63
N SER A 382 -9.30 20.64 -16.92
CA SER A 382 -8.08 20.07 -17.48
C SER A 382 -6.84 20.30 -16.59
N GLY A 383 -5.96 19.28 -16.54
CA GLY A 383 -4.83 19.17 -15.60
C GLY A 383 -3.97 20.42 -15.43
N ALA A 384 -3.25 20.48 -14.32
CA ALA A 384 -2.39 21.59 -13.97
C ALA A 384 -1.28 21.78 -15.01
N GLN A 385 -1.10 23.02 -15.49
CA GLN A 385 -0.01 23.39 -16.37
C GLN A 385 0.91 24.33 -15.59
N SER A 386 2.09 23.81 -15.26
CA SER A 386 3.22 24.56 -14.72
C SER A 386 4.08 25.10 -15.89
N PRO A 387 5.05 25.97 -15.61
CA PRO A 387 5.03 27.29 -16.23
C PRO A 387 5.35 27.37 -17.72
N ASP A 388 4.92 28.47 -18.32
CA ASP A 388 5.41 28.94 -19.63
C ASP A 388 6.93 29.17 -19.63
N SER A 389 7.50 29.54 -20.78
CA SER A 389 8.92 29.91 -20.91
C SER A 389 9.36 31.06 -19.98
N GLU A 390 8.43 31.71 -19.27
CA GLU A 390 8.65 32.82 -18.32
C GLU A 390 8.44 32.43 -16.85
N GLY A 391 8.17 31.15 -16.54
CA GLY A 391 8.06 30.71 -15.14
C GLY A 391 6.67 30.88 -14.51
N ARG A 392 5.61 31.22 -15.26
CA ARG A 392 4.25 31.42 -14.73
C ARG A 392 3.30 30.24 -14.93
N MET A 393 2.63 29.80 -13.86
CA MET A 393 1.61 28.73 -13.89
C MET A 393 0.42 29.14 -14.76
N VAL A 394 0.14 28.35 -15.81
CA VAL A 394 -0.87 28.67 -16.84
C VAL A 394 -2.26 28.19 -16.43
N ASN A 395 -2.36 27.02 -15.80
CA ASN A 395 -3.63 26.48 -15.35
C ASN A 395 -3.46 25.63 -14.09
N ARG A 396 -4.51 25.58 -13.26
CA ARG A 396 -4.56 24.82 -12.02
C ARG A 396 -5.70 23.81 -12.08
N GLN A 397 -5.40 22.55 -11.76
CA GLN A 397 -6.41 21.53 -11.50
C GLN A 397 -7.18 21.89 -10.22
N LYS A 398 -8.49 22.17 -10.37
CA LYS A 398 -9.40 22.61 -9.30
C LYS A 398 -10.21 21.49 -8.65
N GLY A 399 -10.03 20.26 -9.13
CA GLY A 399 -10.73 19.10 -8.59
C GLY A 399 -10.12 17.77 -9.02
N VAL A 400 -10.59 16.68 -8.42
CA VAL A 400 -10.01 15.35 -8.57
C VAL A 400 -11.09 14.28 -8.75
N PHE A 401 -10.79 13.28 -9.56
CA PHE A 401 -11.57 12.05 -9.58
C PHE A 401 -11.09 11.14 -8.45
N ARG A 402 -12.04 10.71 -7.61
CA ARG A 402 -11.84 9.66 -6.62
C ARG A 402 -12.50 8.37 -7.11
N VAL A 403 -11.70 7.37 -7.43
CA VAL A 403 -12.24 6.08 -7.89
C VAL A 403 -12.25 5.07 -6.73
N ASN A 404 -13.45 4.62 -6.37
CA ASN A 404 -13.65 3.61 -5.33
C ASN A 404 -13.95 2.25 -5.98
N CYS A 405 -13.30 1.20 -5.50
CA CYS A 405 -13.75 -0.17 -5.70
C CYS A 405 -13.59 -0.95 -4.41
N MET A 406 -14.44 -1.96 -4.27
CA MET A 406 -14.39 -2.83 -3.12
C MET A 406 -13.18 -3.75 -3.15
N ASP A 407 -12.94 -4.46 -4.26
CA ASP A 407 -11.94 -5.54 -4.30
C ASP A 407 -11.08 -5.56 -5.55
N ASN A 408 -11.49 -4.85 -6.61
CA ASN A 408 -10.83 -4.97 -7.89
C ASN A 408 -10.04 -3.72 -8.24
N LEU A 409 -8.78 -3.73 -7.83
CA LEU A 409 -7.75 -2.80 -8.27
C LEU A 409 -7.72 -2.70 -9.80
N ASP A 410 -7.93 -3.80 -10.53
CA ASP A 410 -7.95 -3.84 -11.99
C ASP A 410 -9.06 -2.94 -12.56
N ARG A 411 -10.29 -2.96 -12.00
CA ARG A 411 -11.39 -2.07 -12.44
C ARG A 411 -11.06 -0.60 -12.20
N THR A 412 -10.50 -0.28 -11.03
CA THR A 412 -10.08 1.10 -10.73
C THR A 412 -8.98 1.55 -11.67
N ASN A 413 -8.00 0.69 -11.95
CA ASN A 413 -6.85 1.02 -12.79
C ASN A 413 -7.28 1.32 -14.22
N VAL A 414 -8.21 0.56 -14.78
CA VAL A 414 -8.78 0.82 -16.11
C VAL A 414 -9.52 2.16 -16.15
N VAL A 415 -10.41 2.43 -15.19
CA VAL A 415 -11.16 3.70 -15.18
C VAL A 415 -10.21 4.90 -15.01
N MET A 416 -9.24 4.78 -14.11
CA MET A 416 -8.23 5.81 -13.87
C MET A 416 -7.32 6.04 -15.08
N SER A 417 -6.96 4.99 -15.83
CA SER A 417 -6.14 5.14 -17.03
C SER A 417 -6.88 5.88 -18.15
N LEU A 418 -8.18 5.64 -18.30
CA LEU A 418 -9.02 6.35 -19.28
C LEU A 418 -9.10 7.85 -18.96
N PHE A 419 -9.33 8.22 -17.70
CA PHE A 419 -9.34 9.62 -17.29
C PHE A 419 -7.98 10.29 -17.48
N ALA A 420 -6.90 9.64 -17.03
CA ALA A 420 -5.56 10.16 -17.19
C ALA A 420 -5.19 10.34 -18.66
N ARG A 421 -5.53 9.39 -19.53
CA ARG A 421 -5.27 9.52 -20.96
C ARG A 421 -5.95 10.76 -21.53
N ARG A 422 -7.26 10.89 -21.31
CA ARG A 422 -8.04 12.00 -21.85
C ARG A 422 -7.49 13.34 -21.37
N CYS A 423 -7.23 13.48 -20.06
CA CYS A 423 -6.69 14.71 -19.51
C CYS A 423 -5.26 15.01 -19.97
N THR A 424 -4.43 13.98 -20.18
CA THR A 424 -3.07 14.13 -20.69
C THR A 424 -3.08 14.63 -22.14
N LEU A 425 -3.88 14.03 -23.02
CA LEU A 425 -4.00 14.46 -24.41
C LEU A 425 -4.58 15.87 -24.52
N GLN A 426 -5.62 16.18 -23.74
CA GLN A 426 -6.18 17.54 -23.67
C GLN A 426 -5.14 18.59 -23.23
N SER A 427 -4.22 18.24 -22.33
CA SER A 427 -3.15 19.16 -21.88
C SER A 427 -2.12 19.49 -22.97
N LEU A 428 -2.09 18.70 -24.05
CA LEU A 428 -1.29 18.93 -25.25
C LEU A 428 -2.07 19.67 -26.35
N GLY A 429 -3.32 20.07 -26.10
CA GLY A 429 -4.20 20.63 -27.13
C GLY A 429 -4.70 19.58 -28.13
N LEU A 430 -4.53 18.29 -27.81
CA LEU A 430 -4.99 17.18 -28.63
C LEU A 430 -6.42 16.83 -28.17
N HIS A 431 -7.39 17.29 -28.95
CA HIS A 431 -8.80 17.01 -28.70
C HIS A 431 -9.18 15.69 -29.37
N ASP A 432 -9.47 14.68 -28.56
CA ASP A 432 -9.95 13.40 -29.04
C ASP A 432 -11.49 13.39 -28.93
N ASP A 433 -12.13 13.67 -30.07
CA ASP A 433 -13.57 13.46 -30.30
C ASP A 433 -13.90 12.02 -30.72
N ALA A 434 -12.87 11.18 -30.92
CA ALA A 434 -13.03 9.76 -31.24
C ALA A 434 -13.12 8.87 -29.98
N HIS A 435 -13.42 7.59 -30.20
CA HIS A 435 -13.81 6.60 -29.19
C HIS A 435 -13.02 6.67 -27.86
N VAL A 436 -13.75 6.77 -26.74
CA VAL A 436 -13.23 6.87 -25.35
C VAL A 436 -12.15 5.82 -25.01
N LEU A 437 -12.10 4.69 -25.72
CA LEU A 437 -11.23 3.55 -25.45
C LEU A 437 -9.91 3.57 -26.22
N GLU A 438 -9.78 4.36 -27.28
CA GLU A 438 -8.57 4.40 -28.12
C GLU A 438 -8.12 5.85 -28.28
N SER A 439 -6.87 6.03 -28.74
CA SER A 439 -6.41 7.33 -29.22
C SER A 439 -5.60 7.12 -30.50
N PRO A 440 -5.56 8.11 -31.40
CA PRO A 440 -4.84 7.98 -32.67
C PRO A 440 -3.31 7.95 -32.51
N TYR A 441 -2.79 8.18 -31.30
CA TYR A 441 -1.36 8.30 -31.01
C TYR A 441 -0.75 6.96 -30.57
N ALA A 442 -0.50 6.06 -31.53
CA ALA A 442 -0.05 4.68 -31.25
C ALA A 442 1.23 4.58 -30.40
N ALA A 443 2.23 5.44 -30.65
CA ALA A 443 3.49 5.46 -29.89
C ALA A 443 3.26 5.84 -28.42
N PHE A 444 2.44 6.87 -28.18
CA PHE A 444 2.02 7.27 -26.84
C PHE A 444 1.20 6.17 -26.15
N GLU A 445 0.22 5.59 -26.84
CA GLU A 445 -0.64 4.53 -26.32
C GLU A 445 0.15 3.33 -25.81
N LEU A 446 1.15 2.87 -26.58
CA LEU A 446 2.00 1.75 -26.19
C LEU A 446 2.71 2.04 -24.85
N VAL A 447 3.35 3.20 -24.76
CA VAL A 447 4.10 3.60 -23.57
C VAL A 447 3.15 3.81 -22.38
N PHE A 448 2.04 4.50 -22.59
CA PHE A 448 1.05 4.82 -21.57
C PHE A 448 0.38 3.57 -21.01
N LYS A 449 -0.08 2.64 -21.86
CA LYS A 449 -0.69 1.37 -21.45
C LYS A 449 0.29 0.49 -20.67
N ASN A 450 1.54 0.42 -21.10
CA ASN A 450 2.57 -0.31 -20.37
C ASN A 450 2.84 0.29 -18.98
N ALA A 451 2.91 1.61 -18.86
CA ALA A 451 3.06 2.27 -17.56
C ALA A 451 1.89 2.00 -16.62
N TRP A 452 0.66 2.04 -17.13
CA TRP A 452 -0.55 1.73 -16.36
C TRP A 452 -0.66 0.26 -15.97
N ALA A 453 -0.18 -0.66 -16.80
CA ALA A 453 -0.10 -2.07 -16.47
C ALA A 453 0.94 -2.34 -15.38
N ASP A 454 2.15 -1.76 -15.51
CA ASP A 454 3.18 -1.84 -14.48
C ASP A 454 2.67 -1.25 -13.15
N ASN A 455 1.99 -0.10 -13.18
CA ASN A 455 1.36 0.48 -12.00
C ASN A 455 0.33 -0.45 -11.34
N ALA A 456 -0.50 -1.11 -12.14
CA ALA A 456 -1.48 -2.08 -11.65
C ALA A 456 -0.77 -3.22 -10.91
N ASP A 457 0.30 -3.76 -11.50
CA ASP A 457 1.09 -4.84 -10.92
C ASP A 457 1.73 -4.45 -9.59
N TYR A 458 2.38 -3.30 -9.52
CA TYR A 458 3.02 -2.84 -8.29
C TYR A 458 2.00 -2.58 -7.18
N VAL A 459 0.87 -1.96 -7.51
CA VAL A 459 -0.16 -1.71 -6.49
C VAL A 459 -0.86 -3.01 -6.08
N SER A 460 -1.02 -3.96 -7.01
CA SER A 460 -1.56 -5.28 -6.69
C SER A 460 -0.61 -6.05 -5.76
N LYS A 461 0.71 -6.00 -5.99
CA LYS A 461 1.69 -6.66 -5.11
C LYS A 461 1.63 -6.08 -3.70
N MET A 462 1.63 -4.75 -3.57
CA MET A 462 1.50 -4.06 -2.28
C MET A 462 0.21 -4.39 -1.52
N TYR A 463 -0.86 -4.75 -2.22
CA TYR A 463 -2.17 -5.01 -1.63
C TYR A 463 -2.46 -6.50 -1.43
N ALA A 464 -2.37 -7.29 -2.50
CA ALA A 464 -2.76 -8.70 -2.58
C ALA A 464 -1.56 -9.67 -2.73
N GLY A 465 -0.33 -9.16 -2.78
CA GLY A 465 0.90 -9.97 -2.79
C GLY A 465 1.27 -10.57 -4.15
N THR A 466 0.42 -10.38 -5.17
CA THR A 466 0.69 -10.85 -6.55
C THR A 466 0.47 -9.72 -7.56
N GLY A 467 0.92 -9.92 -8.81
CA GLY A 467 0.62 -9.02 -9.92
C GLY A 467 -0.89 -8.83 -10.14
N ALA A 468 -1.29 -7.78 -10.84
CA ALA A 468 -2.69 -7.49 -11.14
C ALA A 468 -3.31 -8.61 -12.01
N LEU A 469 -4.63 -8.74 -11.98
CA LEU A 469 -5.29 -9.58 -12.98
C LEU A 469 -5.61 -8.69 -14.18
N LYS A 470 -5.76 -9.30 -15.35
CA LYS A 470 -6.12 -8.53 -16.57
C LYS A 470 -5.09 -7.46 -16.96
N THR A 471 -3.83 -7.69 -16.62
CA THR A 471 -2.72 -6.85 -17.08
C THR A 471 -2.60 -6.88 -18.60
N ASP A 472 -2.83 -8.03 -19.23
CA ASP A 472 -2.89 -8.19 -20.69
C ASP A 472 -3.97 -7.31 -21.33
N PHE A 473 -5.15 -7.20 -20.71
CA PHE A 473 -6.22 -6.32 -21.15
C PHE A 473 -5.81 -4.85 -21.05
N THR A 474 -5.09 -4.46 -20.00
CA THR A 474 -4.57 -3.09 -19.85
C THR A 474 -3.50 -2.79 -20.91
N ARG A 475 -2.62 -3.75 -21.20
CA ARG A 475 -1.53 -3.60 -22.19
C ARG A 475 -2.01 -3.59 -23.63
N THR A 476 -2.95 -4.48 -23.98
CA THR A 476 -3.30 -4.77 -25.37
C THR A 476 -4.74 -4.42 -25.73
N GLY A 477 -5.60 -4.13 -24.75
CA GLY A 477 -7.04 -3.94 -24.96
C GLY A 477 -7.80 -5.24 -25.24
N LYS A 478 -7.13 -6.40 -25.33
CA LYS A 478 -7.72 -7.71 -25.62
C LYS A 478 -7.34 -8.74 -24.56
N ARG A 479 -8.13 -9.80 -24.45
CA ARG A 479 -7.82 -10.94 -23.59
C ARG A 479 -7.05 -12.02 -24.35
N THR A 480 -5.94 -12.45 -23.77
CA THR A 480 -5.07 -13.50 -24.32
C THR A 480 -5.21 -14.78 -23.52
N LEU A 481 -5.02 -15.94 -24.17
CA LEU A 481 -5.07 -17.24 -23.48
C LEU A 481 -3.95 -17.38 -22.43
N SER A 482 -2.75 -16.92 -22.77
CA SER A 482 -1.61 -16.85 -21.84
C SER A 482 -1.92 -15.93 -20.65
N GLY A 483 -2.53 -14.77 -20.87
CA GLY A 483 -2.99 -13.87 -19.81
C GLY A 483 -4.06 -14.50 -18.92
N ALA A 484 -4.98 -15.29 -19.48
CA ALA A 484 -5.98 -16.02 -18.70
C ALA A 484 -5.35 -17.11 -17.82
N LEU A 485 -4.33 -17.82 -18.31
CA LEU A 485 -3.58 -18.81 -17.52
C LEU A 485 -2.81 -18.13 -16.38
N GLN A 486 -2.12 -17.02 -16.67
CA GLN A 486 -1.41 -16.24 -15.66
C GLN A 486 -2.36 -15.70 -14.58
N ASP A 487 -3.56 -15.27 -14.97
CA ASP A 487 -4.61 -14.85 -14.03
C ASP A 487 -5.05 -16.01 -13.13
N GLY A 488 -5.11 -17.23 -13.66
CA GLY A 488 -5.36 -18.46 -12.89
C GLY A 488 -4.30 -18.68 -11.82
N VAL A 489 -3.03 -18.64 -12.20
CA VAL A 489 -1.87 -18.77 -11.28
C VAL A 489 -1.89 -17.67 -10.22
N ASN A 490 -2.11 -16.42 -10.63
CA ASN A 490 -2.22 -15.27 -9.72
C ASN A 490 -3.39 -15.44 -8.75
N SER A 491 -4.53 -15.99 -9.18
CA SER A 491 -5.71 -16.19 -8.33
C SER A 491 -5.48 -17.27 -7.26
N VAL A 492 -4.84 -18.39 -7.63
CA VAL A 492 -4.44 -19.44 -6.67
C VAL A 492 -3.42 -18.90 -5.68
N THR A 493 -2.40 -18.19 -6.17
CA THR A 493 -1.36 -17.59 -5.33
C THR A 493 -1.95 -16.56 -4.37
N ARG A 494 -2.85 -15.69 -4.83
CA ARG A 494 -3.58 -14.75 -3.95
C ARG A 494 -4.39 -15.48 -2.90
N TYR A 495 -5.09 -16.55 -3.26
CA TYR A 495 -5.85 -17.33 -2.29
C TYR A 495 -4.93 -17.89 -1.20
N TYR A 496 -3.77 -18.43 -1.57
CA TYR A 496 -2.76 -18.87 -0.60
C TYR A 496 -2.27 -17.72 0.28
N LEU A 497 -1.80 -16.62 -0.32
CA LEU A 497 -1.25 -15.48 0.42
C LEU A 497 -2.27 -14.86 1.38
N ASN A 498 -3.48 -14.57 0.90
CA ASN A 498 -4.56 -13.99 1.70
C ASN A 498 -4.88 -14.83 2.94
N ASN A 499 -4.84 -16.16 2.82
CA ASN A 499 -5.21 -17.06 3.91
C ASN A 499 -4.04 -17.42 4.82
N PHE A 500 -2.81 -17.51 4.32
CA PHE A 500 -1.71 -18.14 5.06
C PHE A 500 -0.47 -17.27 5.25
N ALA A 501 -0.36 -16.11 4.57
CA ALA A 501 0.83 -15.25 4.64
C ALA A 501 0.53 -13.76 4.92
N ASP A 502 -0.65 -13.27 4.53
CA ASP A 502 -0.96 -11.83 4.57
C ASP A 502 -1.11 -11.26 5.98
N GLY A 503 -1.34 -12.10 6.99
CA GLY A 503 -1.30 -11.70 8.40
C GLY A 503 0.09 -11.23 8.81
N VAL A 504 1.11 -12.05 8.56
CA VAL A 504 2.53 -11.69 8.81
C VAL A 504 2.94 -10.47 7.99
N ARG A 505 2.47 -10.35 6.74
CA ARG A 505 2.75 -9.19 5.89
C ARG A 505 2.08 -7.91 6.38
N GLN A 506 0.90 -8.01 7.00
CA GLN A 506 0.24 -6.88 7.66
C GLN A 506 1.05 -6.43 8.89
N ASP A 507 1.48 -7.38 9.71
CA ASP A 507 2.32 -7.11 10.88
C ASP A 507 3.62 -6.41 10.47
N ALA A 508 4.25 -6.85 9.37
CA ALA A 508 5.43 -6.19 8.83
C ALA A 508 5.17 -4.73 8.40
N TYR A 509 3.99 -4.42 7.84
CA TYR A 509 3.61 -3.04 7.56
C TYR A 509 3.38 -2.22 8.83
N ASP A 510 2.69 -2.79 9.82
CA ASP A 510 2.40 -2.12 11.09
C ASP A 510 3.71 -1.81 11.87
N LEU A 511 4.67 -2.72 11.85
CA LEU A 511 6.01 -2.49 12.40
C LEU A 511 6.77 -1.44 11.59
N LEU A 512 6.75 -1.50 10.25
CA LEU A 512 7.48 -0.56 9.40
C LEU A 512 7.03 0.88 9.62
N VAL A 513 5.72 1.15 9.75
CA VAL A 513 5.20 2.51 9.93
C VAL A 513 5.22 2.98 11.39
N GLY A 514 5.59 2.11 12.34
CA GLY A 514 5.65 2.42 13.77
C GLY A 514 4.32 2.30 14.51
N ASN A 515 3.33 1.57 13.97
CA ASN A 515 2.07 1.27 14.67
C ASN A 515 2.26 0.24 15.81
N PHE A 516 3.33 -0.54 15.76
CA PHE A 516 3.71 -1.52 16.77
C PHE A 516 5.16 -1.32 17.16
N VAL A 517 5.43 -1.25 18.47
CA VAL A 517 6.77 -1.17 19.04
C VAL A 517 6.97 -2.38 19.95
N PRO A 518 7.92 -3.28 19.65
CA PRO A 518 8.20 -4.43 20.50
C PRO A 518 8.58 -4.03 21.93
N ASP A 519 8.00 -4.71 22.91
CA ASP A 519 8.34 -4.56 24.33
C ASP A 519 8.62 -5.95 24.94
N LYS A 520 9.66 -6.06 25.77
CA LYS A 520 10.03 -7.30 26.47
C LYS A 520 9.00 -7.74 27.50
N ARG A 521 8.18 -6.79 27.98
CA ARG A 521 7.12 -7.06 28.95
C ARG A 521 5.92 -7.77 28.32
N ASP A 522 5.78 -7.66 27.01
CA ASP A 522 4.69 -8.28 26.27
C ASP A 522 5.03 -9.73 25.90
N GLU A 523 4.00 -10.57 25.80
CA GLU A 523 4.18 -11.90 25.24
C GLU A 523 4.54 -11.81 23.76
N SER A 524 5.36 -12.76 23.27
CA SER A 524 5.66 -12.81 21.84
C SER A 524 4.36 -12.87 21.01
N PRO A 525 4.19 -11.95 20.06
CA PRO A 525 3.05 -11.95 19.16
C PRO A 525 3.09 -13.14 18.19
N PHE A 526 4.25 -13.80 18.03
CA PHE A 526 4.47 -14.83 17.03
C PHE A 526 4.07 -16.22 17.54
N SER A 527 2.79 -16.56 17.41
CA SER A 527 2.31 -17.92 17.68
C SER A 527 2.61 -18.89 16.54
N PHE A 528 2.76 -20.18 16.86
CA PHE A 528 2.98 -21.24 15.85
C PHE A 528 1.85 -21.26 14.80
N GLN A 529 0.60 -21.11 15.25
CA GLN A 529 -0.57 -21.10 14.36
C GLN A 529 -0.56 -19.90 13.41
N GLN A 530 -0.02 -18.76 13.83
CA GLN A 530 0.14 -17.60 12.97
C GLN A 530 1.22 -17.82 11.91
N GLN A 531 2.38 -18.35 12.30
CA GLN A 531 3.53 -18.57 11.40
C GLN A 531 3.33 -19.77 10.45
N HIS A 532 2.57 -20.78 10.88
CA HIS A 532 2.47 -22.08 10.20
C HIS A 532 1.02 -22.56 10.00
N SER A 533 0.11 -21.62 9.77
CA SER A 533 -1.33 -21.88 9.58
C SER A 533 -1.66 -23.01 8.59
N LEU A 534 -0.96 -23.06 7.44
CA LEU A 534 -1.14 -24.15 6.47
C LEU A 534 -0.63 -25.50 7.00
N VAL A 535 0.55 -25.53 7.62
CA VAL A 535 1.12 -26.76 8.18
C VAL A 535 0.23 -27.30 9.29
N ALA A 536 -0.27 -26.43 10.17
CA ALA A 536 -1.24 -26.82 11.20
C ALA A 536 -2.50 -27.46 10.60
N CYS A 537 -3.03 -26.87 9.52
CA CYS A 537 -4.17 -27.44 8.78
C CYS A 537 -3.84 -28.83 8.23
N LEU A 538 -2.69 -28.98 7.55
CA LEU A 538 -2.27 -30.25 6.95
C LEU A 538 -1.99 -31.33 7.99
N LEU A 539 -1.39 -30.98 9.13
CA LEU A 539 -1.13 -31.92 10.23
C LEU A 539 -2.42 -32.43 10.87
N GLU A 540 -3.39 -31.55 11.12
CA GLU A 540 -4.69 -31.98 11.66
C GLU A 540 -5.45 -32.85 10.65
N LEU A 541 -5.38 -32.53 9.35
CA LEU A 541 -5.94 -33.40 8.31
C LEU A 541 -5.24 -34.77 8.28
N ALA A 542 -3.90 -34.79 8.31
CA ALA A 542 -3.13 -36.04 8.32
C ALA A 542 -3.47 -36.92 9.53
N LEU A 543 -3.62 -36.33 10.72
CA LEU A 543 -4.01 -37.04 11.94
C LEU A 543 -5.40 -37.69 11.80
N VAL A 544 -6.39 -36.96 11.25
CA VAL A 544 -7.72 -37.52 10.98
C VAL A 544 -7.65 -38.67 9.98
N GLY A 545 -6.83 -38.54 8.93
CA GLY A 545 -6.61 -39.60 7.96
C GLY A 545 -6.00 -40.87 8.60
N LEU A 546 -5.00 -40.70 9.47
CA LEU A 546 -4.40 -41.82 10.20
C LEU A 546 -5.40 -42.53 11.11
N VAL A 547 -6.27 -41.78 11.80
CA VAL A 547 -7.34 -42.35 12.64
C VAL A 547 -8.32 -43.17 11.79
N LEU A 548 -8.73 -42.67 10.62
CA LEU A 548 -9.65 -43.39 9.73
C LEU A 548 -9.03 -44.66 9.17
N VAL A 549 -7.75 -44.62 8.80
CA VAL A 549 -7.01 -45.82 8.40
C VAL A 549 -6.94 -46.80 9.58
N GLY A 550 -6.63 -46.33 10.78
CA GLY A 550 -6.62 -47.16 12.00
C GLY A 550 -7.97 -47.84 12.28
N VAL A 551 -9.06 -47.10 12.18
CA VAL A 551 -10.43 -47.62 12.34
C VAL A 551 -10.78 -48.63 11.24
N SER A 552 -10.45 -48.33 9.98
CA SER A 552 -10.68 -49.24 8.84
C SER A 552 -9.90 -50.55 9.00
N VAL A 553 -8.67 -50.46 9.51
CA VAL A 553 -7.92 -51.63 9.94
C VAL A 553 -8.71 -52.32 11.05
N SER A 554 -9.02 -51.70 12.18
CA SER A 554 -9.66 -52.40 13.31
C SER A 554 -11.04 -53.04 13.05
N LEU A 555 -11.89 -52.48 12.17
CA LEU A 555 -13.29 -52.90 12.02
C LEU A 555 -13.52 -54.18 11.21
N ARG A 556 -12.56 -54.60 10.37
CA ARG A 556 -12.70 -55.77 9.48
C ARG A 556 -11.49 -56.69 9.60
N PRO A 557 -11.31 -57.40 10.73
CA PRO A 557 -10.12 -58.22 10.96
C PRO A 557 -9.97 -59.36 9.94
N ASP A 558 -11.08 -59.85 9.39
CA ASP A 558 -11.14 -61.01 8.48
C ASP A 558 -10.70 -60.70 7.03
N GLU A 559 -10.55 -59.42 6.68
CA GLU A 559 -10.10 -58.97 5.35
C GLU A 559 -8.58 -58.82 5.28
N GLU A 560 -8.02 -58.93 4.07
CA GLU A 560 -6.60 -58.67 3.82
C GLU A 560 -6.21 -57.25 4.27
N LEU A 561 -5.04 -57.13 4.91
CA LEU A 561 -4.53 -55.85 5.41
C LEU A 561 -4.46 -54.79 4.31
N ALA A 562 -4.05 -55.19 3.09
CA ALA A 562 -3.96 -54.29 1.95
C ALA A 562 -5.33 -53.68 1.59
N THR A 563 -6.39 -54.48 1.60
CA THR A 563 -7.77 -54.05 1.36
C THR A 563 -8.25 -53.07 2.43
N ARG A 564 -7.97 -53.37 3.71
CA ARG A 564 -8.36 -52.51 4.85
C ARG A 564 -7.67 -51.15 4.83
N VAL A 565 -6.37 -51.14 4.49
CA VAL A 565 -5.60 -49.90 4.36
C VAL A 565 -6.10 -49.09 3.16
N ARG A 566 -6.30 -49.74 2.00
CA ARG A 566 -6.86 -49.08 0.80
C ARG A 566 -8.20 -48.41 1.11
N ASP A 567 -9.12 -49.13 1.72
CA ASP A 567 -10.46 -48.62 2.02
C ASP A 567 -10.42 -47.46 3.03
N GLY A 568 -9.52 -47.53 4.02
CA GLY A 568 -9.27 -46.43 4.96
C GLY A 568 -8.70 -45.17 4.30
N VAL A 569 -7.78 -45.35 3.34
CA VAL A 569 -7.23 -44.25 2.53
C VAL A 569 -8.32 -43.63 1.66
N LEU A 570 -9.13 -44.43 0.97
CA LEU A 570 -10.24 -43.95 0.15
C LEU A 570 -11.28 -43.18 0.98
N ALA A 571 -11.65 -43.69 2.15
CA ALA A 571 -12.55 -43.01 3.08
C ALA A 571 -11.98 -41.67 3.55
N SER A 572 -10.68 -41.61 3.84
CA SER A 572 -9.97 -40.38 4.21
C SER A 572 -10.02 -39.34 3.09
N LEU A 573 -9.70 -39.75 1.85
CA LEU A 573 -9.76 -38.88 0.67
C LEU A 573 -11.17 -38.33 0.43
N ALA A 574 -12.19 -39.19 0.54
CA ALA A 574 -13.60 -38.78 0.39
C ALA A 574 -14.03 -37.78 1.47
N LEU A 575 -13.63 -37.99 2.73
CA LEU A 575 -13.90 -37.07 3.82
C LEU A 575 -13.20 -35.72 3.61
N PHE A 576 -11.93 -35.71 3.20
CA PHE A 576 -11.21 -34.47 2.90
C PHE A 576 -11.85 -33.70 1.74
N ALA A 577 -12.24 -34.38 0.68
CA ALA A 577 -12.92 -33.77 -0.46
C ALA A 577 -14.25 -33.13 -0.04
N THR A 578 -15.05 -33.85 0.76
CA THR A 578 -16.36 -33.37 1.22
C THR A 578 -16.20 -32.23 2.23
N THR A 579 -15.28 -32.35 3.18
CA THR A 579 -14.99 -31.31 4.18
C THR A 579 -14.45 -30.04 3.51
N GLY A 580 -13.51 -30.18 2.59
CA GLY A 580 -13.00 -29.09 1.77
C GLY A 580 -14.11 -28.40 0.99
N TYR A 581 -14.98 -29.15 0.32
CA TYR A 581 -16.16 -28.61 -0.37
C TYR A 581 -17.11 -27.85 0.56
N LEU A 582 -17.38 -28.38 1.75
CA LEU A 582 -18.24 -27.73 2.75
C LEU A 582 -17.62 -26.46 3.33
N ILE A 583 -16.30 -26.41 3.54
CA ILE A 583 -15.56 -25.21 3.97
C ILE A 583 -15.58 -24.15 2.87
N LEU A 584 -15.14 -24.50 1.65
CA LEU A 584 -14.96 -23.58 0.53
C LEU A 584 -16.30 -23.02 0.02
N LYS A 585 -17.30 -23.87 -0.21
CA LYS A 585 -18.54 -23.49 -0.91
C LYS A 585 -19.68 -23.14 0.04
N LYS A 586 -20.00 -24.02 0.99
CA LYS A 586 -21.15 -23.81 1.87
C LYS A 586 -20.79 -22.97 3.10
N GLY A 587 -19.52 -22.97 3.49
CA GLY A 587 -19.04 -22.31 4.71
C GLY A 587 -19.82 -22.74 5.93
N VAL A 588 -20.17 -24.02 6.00
CA VAL A 588 -20.88 -24.62 7.13
C VAL A 588 -19.94 -24.71 8.33
N LEU A 589 -18.64 -24.92 8.08
CA LEU A 589 -17.58 -24.98 9.08
C LEU A 589 -16.83 -23.65 9.24
N ARG A 590 -17.55 -22.56 9.57
CA ARG A 590 -16.95 -21.20 9.65
C ARG A 590 -15.93 -21.04 10.77
N SER A 591 -16.11 -21.76 11.88
CA SER A 591 -15.17 -21.77 13.00
C SER A 591 -13.86 -22.40 12.57
N LEU A 592 -13.93 -23.59 11.95
CA LEU A 592 -12.79 -24.31 11.38
C LEU A 592 -12.07 -23.48 10.31
N GLY A 593 -12.81 -22.90 9.36
CA GLY A 593 -12.22 -22.05 8.32
C GLY A 593 -11.64 -20.71 8.81
N ARG A 594 -11.94 -20.29 10.04
CA ARG A 594 -11.33 -19.11 10.70
C ARG A 594 -10.16 -19.50 11.59
N ARG A 595 -9.99 -20.77 11.92
CA ARG A 595 -8.89 -21.31 12.73
C ARG A 595 -7.61 -21.36 11.91
N TYR A 596 -7.66 -21.88 10.68
CA TYR A 596 -6.45 -22.12 9.88
C TYR A 596 -6.05 -20.95 8.97
N VAL A 597 -6.50 -19.73 9.25
CA VAL A 597 -6.04 -18.55 8.52
C VAL A 597 -5.02 -17.79 9.35
N CYS A 598 -3.94 -17.34 8.71
CA CYS A 598 -2.96 -16.44 9.27
C CYS A 598 -3.62 -15.06 9.48
N LYS A 599 -3.77 -14.64 10.73
CA LYS A 599 -4.27 -13.32 11.11
C LYS A 599 -3.11 -12.43 11.53
N PRO A 600 -3.21 -11.10 11.36
CA PRO A 600 -2.27 -10.16 11.98
C PRO A 600 -2.27 -10.33 13.50
N ALA A 601 -1.10 -10.24 14.12
CA ALA A 601 -0.93 -10.30 15.58
C ALA A 601 -0.80 -8.91 16.21
N PHE A 602 -0.25 -7.92 15.50
CA PHE A 602 0.02 -6.61 16.10
C PHE A 602 -1.23 -5.74 16.24
N SER A 603 -2.15 -5.83 15.27
CA SER A 603 -3.37 -5.01 15.28
C SER A 603 -4.64 -5.84 15.08
N SER A 604 -5.60 -5.64 15.99
CA SER A 604 -6.98 -6.04 15.77
C SER A 604 -7.70 -4.83 15.16
N THR A 605 -8.37 -4.99 14.02
CA THR A 605 -9.11 -3.89 13.36
C THR A 605 -10.31 -3.34 14.14
N GLY A 606 -10.47 -3.68 15.43
CA GLY A 606 -10.95 -2.83 16.52
C GLY A 606 -12.39 -2.30 16.54
N TYR A 607 -12.96 -1.82 15.42
CA TYR A 607 -14.23 -1.10 15.42
C TYR A 607 -15.48 -1.99 15.26
N ILE A 608 -15.33 -3.28 14.94
CA ILE A 608 -16.46 -4.23 14.92
C ILE A 608 -16.34 -5.16 16.14
N LYS A 609 -17.15 -4.91 17.18
CA LYS A 609 -17.32 -5.85 18.30
C LYS A 609 -17.73 -7.22 17.74
N ARG A 610 -16.90 -8.22 18.01
CA ARG A 610 -17.06 -9.59 17.52
C ARG A 610 -18.02 -10.29 18.48
N LYS A 611 -19.16 -10.80 18.01
CA LYS A 611 -19.85 -11.86 18.76
C LYS A 611 -18.97 -13.11 18.68
N GLU A 612 -18.44 -13.53 19.82
CA GLU A 612 -17.85 -14.86 19.99
C GLU A 612 -19.00 -15.86 19.93
N THR A 613 -19.30 -16.34 18.73
CA THR A 613 -20.25 -17.43 18.48
C THR A 613 -19.75 -18.29 17.32
#